data_AF-A0A2E9M3C3-F1
#
_entry.id   AF-A0A2E9M3C3-F1
#
_cell.length_a   1.000
_cell.length_b   1.000
_cell.length_c   1.000
_cell.angle_alpha   90.00
_cell.angle_beta   90.00
_cell.angle_gamma   90.00
#
_symmetry.space_group_name_H-M   'P 1'
#
loop_
_entity.id
_entity.type
_entity.pdbx_description
1 polymer ?
#
loop_
_entity_poly.entity_id
_entity_poly.type
_entity_poly.pdbx_seq_one_letter_code
_entity_poly.pdbx_strand_id
1 'polypeptide(L)' 'MVEKSKRYMVAERELLCPLCNCDMFNKKNIKLNNTIASFLGIEENVRSVTGYICSECNHLISFVDK' A
#
# COMPACT_ATOMS: atom_id res chain seq x y z
N MET A 1 7.93 -12.83 12.62
CA MET A 1 6.61 -12.38 13.12
C MET A 1 5.75 -12.11 11.90
N VAL A 2 4.74 -12.94 11.63
CA VAL A 2 3.82 -12.74 10.50
C VAL A 2 2.82 -11.68 10.94
N GLU A 3 2.90 -10.47 10.37
CA GLU A 3 1.86 -9.46 10.59
C GLU A 3 0.53 -10.04 10.08
N LYS A 4 -0.45 -10.17 10.99
CA LYS A 4 -1.79 -10.64 10.64
C LYS A 4 -2.47 -9.58 9.76
N SER A 5 -3.12 -10.06 8.71
CA SER A 5 -3.95 -9.23 7.85
C SER A 5 -5.09 -8.61 8.64
N LYS A 6 -5.35 -7.33 8.38
CA LYS A 6 -6.42 -6.57 9.05
C LYS A 6 -7.06 -5.57 8.11
N ARG A 7 -8.22 -5.08 8.51
CA ARG A 7 -8.94 -3.99 7.83
C ARG A 7 -8.25 -2.66 8.08
N TYR A 8 -8.26 -1.80 7.07
CA TYR A 8 -7.72 -0.44 7.15
C TYR A 8 -8.75 0.57 6.67
N MET A 9 -8.75 1.74 7.30
CA MET A 9 -9.51 2.90 6.87
C MET A 9 -8.56 3.92 6.25
N VAL A 10 -8.87 4.41 5.06
CA VAL A 10 -8.12 5.43 4.33
C VAL A 10 -9.08 6.56 3.96
N ALA A 11 -8.77 7.79 4.37
CA ALA A 11 -9.65 8.95 4.17
C ALA A 11 -11.12 8.68 4.58
N GLU A 12 -11.30 8.06 5.76
CA GLU A 12 -12.61 7.70 6.34
C GLU A 12 -13.41 6.66 5.54
N ARG A 13 -12.76 5.95 4.61
CA ARG A 13 -13.37 4.86 3.85
C ARG A 13 -12.64 3.55 4.12
N GLU A 14 -13.38 2.45 4.14
CA GLU A 14 -12.77 1.12 4.20
C GLU A 14 -11.95 0.86 2.92
N LEU A 15 -10.73 0.40 3.12
CA LEU A 15 -9.87 -0.01 2.02
C LEU A 15 -10.36 -1.36 1.47
N LEU A 16 -10.74 -1.38 0.20
CA LEU A 16 -11.14 -2.58 -0.52
C LEU A 16 -10.18 -2.85 -1.68
N CYS A 17 -9.91 -4.13 -1.93
CA CYS A 17 -9.04 -4.52 -3.03
C CYS A 17 -9.78 -4.32 -4.35
N PRO A 18 -9.24 -3.57 -5.33
CA PRO A 18 -9.91 -3.33 -6.60
C PRO A 18 -9.97 -4.59 -7.50
N LEU A 19 -9.19 -5.64 -7.18
CA LEU A 19 -9.17 -6.88 -7.96
C LEU A 19 -10.09 -7.97 -7.40
N CYS A 20 -10.19 -8.11 -6.08
CA CYS A 20 -10.95 -9.20 -5.45
C CYS A 20 -11.98 -8.73 -4.41
N ASN A 21 -12.15 -7.42 -4.20
CA ASN A 21 -13.02 -6.82 -3.18
C ASN A 21 -12.79 -7.26 -1.73
N CYS A 22 -11.63 -7.89 -1.44
CA CYS A 22 -11.25 -8.21 -0.06
C CYS A 22 -10.89 -6.94 0.73
N ASP A 23 -11.24 -6.93 2.01
CA ASP A 23 -11.02 -5.86 2.99
C ASP A 23 -9.81 -6.13 3.91
N MET A 24 -9.14 -7.27 3.76
CA MET A 24 -8.00 -7.70 4.57
C MET A 24 -6.68 -7.40 3.88
N PHE A 25 -5.81 -6.65 4.56
CA PHE A 25 -4.52 -6.25 4.04
C PHE A 25 -3.39 -6.48 5.04
N ASN A 26 -2.18 -6.66 4.53
CA ASN A 26 -0.93 -6.60 5.27
C ASN A 26 -0.28 -5.25 4.99
N LYS A 27 -0.16 -4.40 6.01
CA LYS A 27 0.55 -3.13 5.89
C LYS A 27 2.04 -3.38 5.89
N LYS A 28 2.75 -2.84 4.91
CA LYS A 28 4.21 -2.90 4.82
C LYS A 28 4.76 -1.53 4.49
N ASN A 29 5.80 -1.13 5.20
CA ASN A 29 6.56 0.06 4.82
C ASN A 29 7.49 -0.32 3.66
N ILE A 30 7.28 0.26 2.49
CA ILE A 30 8.03 -0.04 1.27
C ILE A 30 9.00 1.11 1.06
N LYS A 31 10.30 0.78 1.07
CA LYS A 31 11.34 1.71 0.61
C LYS A 31 11.29 1.74 -0.90
N LEU A 32 11.00 2.93 -1.45
CA LEU A 32 11.04 3.14 -2.88
C LEU A 32 12.50 3.20 -3.30
N ASN A 33 12.86 2.42 -4.32
CA ASN A 33 14.08 2.68 -5.07
C ASN A 33 13.79 3.73 -6.15
N ASN A 34 14.85 4.32 -6.72
CA ASN A 34 14.71 5.39 -7.71
C ASN A 34 13.82 5.00 -8.90
N THR A 35 13.80 3.73 -9.29
CA THR A 35 12.96 3.22 -10.39
C THR A 35 11.46 3.34 -10.07
N ILE A 36 11.02 2.91 -8.88
CA ILE A 36 9.61 2.97 -8.49
C ILE A 36 9.21 4.41 -8.15
N ALA A 37 10.10 5.19 -7.55
CA ALA A 37 9.87 6.62 -7.28
C ALA A 37 9.62 7.40 -8.58
N SER A 38 10.44 7.21 -9.61
CA SER A 38 10.27 7.83 -10.93
C SER A 38 9.00 7.36 -11.64
N PHE A 39 8.63 6.09 -11.52
CA PHE A 39 7.38 5.58 -12.10
C PHE A 39 6.12 6.21 -11.46
N LEU A 40 6.19 6.51 -10.16
CA LEU A 40 5.08 7.10 -9.40
C LEU A 40 5.10 8.64 -9.38
N GLY A 41 6.08 9.29 -10.03
CA GLY A 41 6.20 10.75 -10.07
C GLY A 41 6.53 11.39 -8.71
N ILE A 42 7.15 10.63 -7.81
CA ILE A 42 7.47 11.04 -6.44
C ILE A 42 8.87 11.67 -6.45
N GLU A 43 8.99 12.93 -6.00
CA GLU A 43 10.30 13.55 -5.80
C GLU A 43 11.12 12.75 -4.77
N GLU A 44 12.42 12.59 -5.01
CA GLU A 44 13.39 11.73 -4.29
C GLU A 44 13.40 11.84 -2.74
N ASN A 45 12.70 12.81 -2.16
CA ASN A 45 12.62 13.04 -0.73
C ASN A 45 11.62 12.13 0.02
N VAL A 46 10.71 11.42 -0.65
CA VAL A 46 9.81 10.45 0.01
C VAL A 46 10.38 9.03 -0.13
N ARG A 47 11.39 8.70 0.69
CA ARG A 47 12.12 7.42 0.63
C ARG A 47 11.35 6.19 1.15
N SER A 48 10.13 6.38 1.64
CA SER A 48 9.28 5.30 2.16
C SER A 48 7.81 5.62 1.98
N VAL A 49 7.05 4.68 1.41
CA VAL A 49 5.59 4.75 1.32
C VAL A 49 4.97 3.62 2.12
N THR A 50 3.76 3.86 2.61
CA THR A 50 2.96 2.78 3.20
C THR A 50 2.27 2.01 2.08
N GLY A 51 2.62 0.73 1.94
CA GLY A 51 1.94 -0.22 1.08
C GLY A 51 0.96 -1.09 1.86
N TYR A 52 -0.16 -1.41 1.24
CA TYR A 52 -1.20 -2.30 1.73
C TYR A 52 -1.31 -3.46 0.74
N ILE A 53 -0.93 -4.66 1.18
CA ILE A 53 -0.92 -5.86 0.33
C ILE A 53 -2.17 -6.68 0.67
N CYS A 54 -3.05 -6.90 -0.29
CA CYS A 54 -4.25 -7.73 -0.10
C CYS A 54 -3.88 -9.15 0.32
N SER A 55 -4.54 -9.71 1.32
CA SER A 55 -4.26 -11.08 1.81
C SER A 55 -4.70 -12.18 0.85
N GLU A 56 -5.65 -11.89 -0.05
CA GLU A 56 -6.23 -12.88 -0.97
C GLU A 56 -5.49 -12.93 -2.31
N CYS A 57 -5.34 -11.79 -2.98
CA CYS A 57 -4.76 -11.73 -4.33
C CYS A 57 -3.34 -11.14 -4.38
N ASN A 58 -2.75 -10.79 -3.23
CA ASN A 58 -1.43 -10.15 -3.11
C ASN A 58 -1.28 -8.83 -3.89
N HIS A 59 -2.39 -8.20 -4.28
CA HIS A 59 -2.36 -6.89 -4.92
C HIS A 59 -1.85 -5.82 -3.95
N LEU A 60 -0.90 -5.00 -4.42
CA LEU A 60 -0.32 -3.91 -3.64
C LEU A 60 -1.04 -2.60 -3.96
N ILE A 61 -1.54 -1.95 -2.91
CA ILE A 61 -2.09 -0.60 -2.96
C ILE A 61 -1.19 0.31 -2.13
N SER A 62 -0.76 1.44 -2.67
CA SER A 62 0.04 2.43 -1.94
C SER A 62 -0.55 3.82 -2.14
N PHE A 63 -0.48 4.64 -1.10
CA PHE A 63 -0.89 6.04 -1.15
C PHE A 63 0.35 6.90 -0.95
N VAL A 64 0.44 7.96 -1.75
CA VAL A 64 1.44 9.02 -1.61
C VAL A 64 0.71 10.26 -1.12
N ASP A 65 1.27 10.88 -0.08
CA ASP A 65 0.82 12.21 0.31
C ASP A 65 1.22 13.19 -0.80
N LYS A 66 0.31 14.10 -1.13
CA LYS A 66 0.44 15.05 -2.24
C LYS A 66 0.92 16.41 -1.74
#